data_AF-A0A2H1JM19-F1
#
_entry.id   AF-A0A2H1JM19-F1
#
_cell.length_a   1.000
_cell.length_b   1.000
_cell.length_c   1.000
_cell.angle_alpha   90.00
_cell.angle_beta   90.00
_cell.angle_gamma   90.00
#
_symmetry.space_group_name_H-M   'P 1'
#
loop_
_entity.id
_entity.type
_entity.pdbx_description
1 polymer ?
#
loop_
_entity_poly.entity_id
_entity_poly.type
_entity_poly.pdbx_seq_one_letter_code
_entity_poly.pdbx_strand_id
1 'polypeptide(L)'
;MTQPRWHQLIRGRRVRALIAGFALVMLVLGLSGVRSTMAAWTDSEGANGSFTAAKVPAPTFTKTCKYSSGVLGLGAKVEVYWKLPAGYQLSDIVVEASTSGLGSVLAPITGFSLTGNTTSTGGGTYTTDVPVNLLGGLLGLGSELEIAFFAKHASGWRSQPAAVASNAGLIAGLGGTCRNLTA
;
A
#
# COMPACT_ATOMS: atom_id res chain seq x y z
N MET A 1 -88.04 -45.20 -54.52
CA MET A 1 -86.76 -45.66 -55.10
C MET A 1 -85.65 -44.82 -54.46
N THR A 2 -84.97 -45.36 -53.45
CA THR A 2 -84.05 -44.62 -52.57
C THR A 2 -82.71 -45.35 -52.52
N GLN A 3 -81.66 -44.77 -53.13
CA GLN A 3 -80.30 -45.31 -53.09
C GLN A 3 -79.57 -44.91 -51.78
N PRO A 4 -78.71 -45.76 -51.18
CA PRO A 4 -78.05 -45.47 -49.93
C PRO A 4 -76.74 -44.67 -50.10
N ARG A 5 -76.61 -43.60 -49.31
CA ARG A 5 -75.52 -42.60 -49.29
C ARG A 5 -74.27 -43.03 -48.48
N TRP A 6 -73.82 -44.28 -48.60
CA TRP A 6 -72.80 -44.83 -47.69
C TRP A 6 -71.33 -44.66 -48.15
N HIS A 7 -71.06 -44.35 -49.41
CA HIS A 7 -69.68 -44.31 -49.93
C HIS A 7 -68.88 -43.03 -49.63
N GLN A 8 -69.53 -41.92 -49.24
CA GLN A 8 -68.82 -40.64 -49.03
C GLN A 8 -68.14 -40.51 -47.65
N LEU A 9 -68.65 -41.17 -46.60
CA LEU A 9 -68.11 -41.03 -45.24
C LEU A 9 -66.78 -41.77 -45.03
N ILE A 10 -66.58 -42.91 -45.71
CA ILE A 10 -65.39 -43.75 -45.57
C ILE A 10 -64.17 -43.11 -46.26
N ARG A 11 -64.39 -42.39 -47.36
CA ARG A 11 -63.32 -41.74 -48.14
C ARG A 11 -62.70 -40.56 -47.37
N GLY A 12 -63.51 -39.78 -46.63
CA GLY A 12 -63.03 -38.65 -45.82
C GLY A 12 -62.18 -39.06 -44.61
N ARG A 13 -62.50 -40.17 -43.94
CA ARG A 13 -61.71 -40.67 -42.79
C ARG A 13 -60.33 -41.18 -43.20
N ARG A 14 -60.24 -41.87 -44.35
CA ARG A 14 -58.96 -42.38 -44.88
C ARG A 14 -58.02 -41.26 -45.30
N VAL A 15 -58.54 -40.20 -45.94
CA VAL A 15 -57.74 -39.02 -46.32
C VAL A 15 -57.23 -38.27 -45.08
N ARG A 16 -58.07 -38.08 -44.06
CA ARG A 16 -57.64 -37.44 -42.80
C ARG A 16 -56.56 -38.24 -42.06
N ALA A 17 -56.65 -39.57 -42.05
CA ALA A 17 -55.64 -40.43 -41.45
C ALA A 17 -54.30 -40.35 -42.18
N LEU A 18 -54.31 -40.24 -43.51
CA LEU A 18 -53.08 -40.06 -44.30
C LEU A 18 -52.43 -38.70 -44.06
N ILE A 19 -53.22 -37.63 -43.99
CA ILE A 19 -52.71 -36.28 -43.67
C ILE A 19 -52.10 -36.26 -42.27
N ALA A 20 -52.78 -36.84 -41.28
CA ALA A 20 -52.27 -36.91 -39.92
C ALA A 20 -50.98 -37.75 -39.83
N GLY A 21 -50.92 -38.88 -40.53
CA GLY A 21 -49.71 -39.71 -40.61
C GLY A 21 -48.55 -38.97 -41.27
N PHE A 22 -48.81 -38.26 -42.37
CA PHE A 22 -47.77 -37.50 -43.08
C PHE A 22 -47.28 -36.30 -42.26
N ALA A 23 -48.18 -35.61 -41.55
CA ALA A 23 -47.82 -34.53 -40.63
C ALA A 23 -46.96 -35.05 -39.46
N LEU A 24 -47.27 -36.22 -38.91
CA LEU A 24 -46.49 -36.84 -37.85
C LEU A 24 -45.09 -37.23 -38.33
N VAL A 25 -44.99 -37.82 -39.52
CA VAL A 25 -43.70 -38.17 -40.14
C VAL A 25 -42.86 -36.93 -40.40
N MET A 26 -43.45 -35.86 -40.92
CA MET A 26 -42.76 -34.58 -41.14
C MET A 26 -42.31 -33.94 -39.82
N LEU A 27 -43.09 -34.06 -38.74
CA LEU A 27 -42.71 -33.57 -37.42
C LEU A 27 -41.49 -34.33 -36.87
N VAL A 28 -41.49 -35.66 -36.96
CA VAL A 28 -40.40 -36.51 -36.47
C VAL A 28 -39.12 -36.34 -37.29
N LEU A 29 -39.23 -36.23 -38.62
CA LEU A 29 -38.09 -35.99 -39.49
C LEU A 29 -37.57 -34.55 -39.42
N GLY A 30 -38.42 -33.57 -39.10
CA GLY A 30 -38.00 -32.18 -38.91
C GLY A 30 -37.18 -31.96 -37.63
N LEU A 31 -37.47 -32.70 -36.57
CA LEU A 31 -36.78 -32.58 -35.28
C LEU A 31 -35.40 -33.25 -35.24
N SER A 32 -35.09 -34.16 -36.17
CA SER A 32 -33.79 -34.84 -36.25
C SER A 32 -32.68 -33.98 -36.88
N GLY A 33 -33.02 -32.78 -37.37
CA GLY A 33 -32.08 -31.80 -37.89
C GLY A 33 -31.48 -30.85 -36.84
N VAL A 34 -31.90 -30.94 -35.57
CA VAL A 34 -31.33 -30.12 -34.49
C VAL A 34 -29.93 -30.62 -34.16
N ARG A 35 -28.94 -30.13 -34.89
CA ARG A 35 -27.53 -30.28 -34.54
C ARG A 35 -27.29 -29.44 -33.29
N SER A 36 -27.12 -30.08 -32.13
CA SER A 36 -26.55 -29.43 -30.97
C SER A 36 -25.24 -28.76 -31.40
N THR A 37 -25.22 -27.43 -31.42
CA THR A 37 -23.98 -26.70 -31.64
C THR A 37 -23.14 -26.94 -30.41
N MET A 38 -22.09 -27.74 -30.56
CA MET A 38 -21.10 -27.96 -29.52
C MET A 38 -20.29 -26.67 -29.39
N ALA A 39 -20.86 -25.65 -28.76
CA ALA A 39 -20.08 -24.56 -28.20
C ALA A 39 -19.39 -25.11 -26.95
N ALA A 40 -18.37 -25.95 -27.17
CA ALA A 40 -17.52 -26.44 -26.12
C ALA A 40 -16.46 -25.38 -25.87
N TRP A 41 -16.54 -24.70 -24.73
CA TRP A 41 -15.51 -23.80 -24.24
C TRP A 41 -14.35 -24.67 -23.75
N THR A 42 -13.56 -25.21 -24.68
CA THR A 42 -12.43 -26.11 -24.37
C THR A 42 -11.10 -25.39 -24.29
N ASP A 43 -11.06 -24.08 -24.50
CA ASP A 43 -9.82 -23.32 -24.38
C ASP A 43 -9.64 -22.86 -22.93
N SER A 44 -8.53 -23.28 -22.33
CA SER A 44 -8.09 -22.80 -21.03
C SER A 44 -6.91 -21.86 -21.24
N GLU A 45 -7.21 -20.58 -21.38
CA GLU A 45 -6.19 -19.54 -21.44
C GLU A 45 -5.68 -19.25 -20.02
N GLY A 46 -4.48 -19.74 -19.71
CA GLY A 46 -3.80 -19.46 -18.45
C GLY A 46 -2.74 -18.39 -18.62
N ALA A 47 -2.86 -17.28 -17.91
CA ALA A 47 -1.77 -16.32 -17.75
C ALA A 47 -1.17 -16.48 -16.35
N ASN A 48 0.16 -16.62 -16.28
CA ASN A 48 0.87 -16.56 -15.02
C ASN A 48 1.64 -15.25 -14.93
N GLY A 49 1.55 -14.58 -13.79
CA GLY A 49 2.21 -13.31 -13.52
C GLY A 49 2.71 -13.29 -12.10
N SER A 50 3.90 -12.74 -11.89
CA SER A 50 4.44 -12.47 -10.56
C SER A 50 4.35 -10.98 -10.26
N PHE A 51 3.88 -10.65 -9.06
CA PHE A 51 3.94 -9.30 -8.52
C PHE A 51 4.87 -9.28 -7.31
N THR A 52 5.69 -8.24 -7.22
CA THR A 52 6.49 -7.96 -6.03
C THR A 52 6.05 -6.62 -5.47
N ALA A 53 5.92 -6.52 -4.14
CA ALA A 53 5.63 -5.26 -3.50
C ALA A 53 6.80 -4.28 -3.71
N ALA A 54 6.50 -3.08 -4.19
CA ALA A 54 7.49 -2.00 -4.24
C ALA A 54 7.88 -1.60 -2.81
N LYS A 55 9.19 -1.51 -2.53
CA LYS A 55 9.71 -1.06 -1.23
C LYS A 55 10.21 0.37 -1.34
N VAL A 56 9.69 1.25 -0.48
CA VAL A 56 10.24 2.60 -0.31
C VAL A 56 11.54 2.47 0.49
N PRO A 57 12.71 2.84 -0.06
CA PRO A 57 13.97 2.72 0.65
C PRO A 57 14.01 3.69 1.84
N ALA A 58 14.56 3.23 2.96
CA ALA A 58 14.70 4.03 4.17
C ALA A 58 15.95 4.92 4.12
N PRO A 59 15.93 6.11 4.76
CA PRO A 59 17.15 6.84 5.07
C PRO A 59 18.13 5.95 5.85
N THR A 60 19.42 6.24 5.75
CA THR A 60 20.46 5.46 6.46
C THR A 60 21.35 6.38 7.27
N PHE A 61 21.74 5.95 8.48
CA PHE A 61 22.69 6.73 9.28
C PHE A 61 24.10 6.59 8.71
N THR A 62 24.79 7.72 8.57
CA THR A 62 26.18 7.74 8.08
C THR A 62 27.19 7.69 9.22
N LYS A 63 26.78 8.11 10.42
CA LYS A 63 27.58 8.12 11.65
C LYS A 63 26.67 7.90 12.85
N THR A 64 27.27 7.63 14.01
CA THR A 64 26.57 7.72 15.29
C THR A 64 26.10 9.15 15.52
N CYS A 65 24.86 9.34 15.96
CA CYS A 65 24.38 10.66 16.33
C CYS A 65 25.14 11.22 17.55
N LYS A 66 25.13 12.54 17.70
CA LYS A 66 25.90 13.23 18.74
C LYS A 66 25.02 14.20 19.49
N TYR A 67 25.14 14.18 20.82
CA TYR A 67 24.58 15.22 21.67
C TYR A 67 25.60 16.35 21.83
N SER A 68 25.17 17.59 21.62
CA SER A 68 25.97 18.80 21.85
C SER A 68 25.28 19.63 22.93
N SER A 69 25.93 19.83 24.08
CA SER A 69 25.38 20.55 25.24
C SER A 69 25.37 22.07 25.07
N GLY A 70 26.03 22.62 24.05
CA GLY A 70 26.21 24.06 23.90
C GLY A 70 26.97 24.70 25.07
N VAL A 71 26.85 26.03 25.21
CA VAL A 71 27.47 26.79 26.32
C VAL A 71 26.41 26.98 27.41
N LEU A 72 26.63 26.38 28.59
CA LEU A 72 25.67 26.42 29.71
C LEU A 72 24.26 25.91 29.34
N GLY A 73 24.15 24.96 28.41
CA GLY A 73 22.87 24.45 27.92
C GLY A 73 22.20 25.32 26.85
N LEU A 74 22.72 26.52 26.57
CA LEU A 74 22.24 27.37 25.50
C LEU A 74 22.72 26.82 24.16
N GLY A 75 21.78 26.60 23.25
CA GLY A 75 22.04 26.01 21.93
C GLY A 75 22.31 24.51 21.97
N ALA A 76 21.92 23.82 23.04
CA ALA A 76 22.02 22.37 23.08
C ALA A 76 21.17 21.72 21.97
N LYS A 77 21.75 20.74 21.28
CA LYS A 77 21.16 20.10 20.10
C LYS A 77 21.62 18.66 19.93
N VAL A 78 20.81 17.89 19.22
CA VAL A 78 21.12 16.54 18.78
C VAL A 78 21.48 16.60 17.29
N GLU A 79 22.70 16.19 16.96
CA GLU A 79 23.19 16.15 15.59
C GLU A 79 22.98 14.74 15.04
N VAL A 80 22.11 14.62 14.04
CA VAL A 80 21.79 13.36 13.37
C VAL A 80 22.42 13.34 11.98
N TYR A 81 23.26 12.33 11.73
CA TYR A 81 24.00 12.18 10.47
C TYR A 81 23.36 11.09 9.62
N TRP A 82 22.77 11.47 8.50
CA TRP A 82 22.01 10.54 7.67
C TRP A 82 22.26 10.75 6.17
N LYS A 83 21.84 9.77 5.38
CA LYS A 83 21.94 9.75 3.93
C LYS A 83 20.56 9.51 3.35
N LEU A 84 20.28 10.28 2.32
CA LEU A 84 19.04 10.24 1.58
C LEU A 84 19.04 9.05 0.60
N PRO A 85 17.93 8.31 0.45
CA PRO A 85 17.84 7.22 -0.50
C PRO A 85 17.95 7.70 -1.96
N ALA A 86 18.54 6.88 -2.84
CA ALA A 86 18.67 7.23 -4.25
C ALA A 86 17.29 7.53 -4.88
N GLY A 87 17.18 8.63 -5.62
CA GLY A 87 15.96 9.06 -6.29
C GLY A 87 14.98 9.88 -5.42
N TYR A 88 15.30 10.14 -4.16
CA TYR A 88 14.50 10.99 -3.27
C TYR A 88 15.12 12.39 -3.14
N GLN A 89 14.38 13.32 -2.56
CA GLN A 89 14.82 14.67 -2.23
C GLN A 89 14.50 15.01 -0.78
N LEU A 90 15.11 16.07 -0.24
CA LEU A 90 14.91 16.46 1.16
C LEU A 90 13.43 16.74 1.48
N SER A 91 12.66 17.23 0.51
CA SER A 91 11.21 17.43 0.61
C SER A 91 10.40 16.15 0.80
N ASP A 92 10.98 15.00 0.43
CA ASP A 92 10.36 13.69 0.57
C ASP A 92 10.63 13.08 1.95
N ILE A 93 11.42 13.75 2.79
CA ILE A 93 11.78 13.27 4.12
C ILE A 93 10.83 13.86 5.16
N VAL A 94 10.33 13.01 6.04
CA VAL A 94 9.48 13.39 7.17
C VAL A 94 10.19 13.01 8.46
N VAL A 95 10.22 13.93 9.43
CA VAL A 95 10.76 13.70 10.77
C VAL A 95 9.63 13.75 11.78
N GLU A 96 9.56 12.72 12.61
CA GLU A 96 8.61 12.60 13.70
C GLU A 96 9.36 12.24 14.99
N ALA A 97 8.72 12.49 16.13
CA ALA A 97 9.25 12.07 17.41
C ALA A 97 8.18 11.39 18.28
N SER A 98 8.64 10.61 19.25
CA SER A 98 7.81 10.00 20.30
C SER A 98 8.61 9.86 21.61
N THR A 99 7.92 9.65 22.74
CA THR A 99 8.55 9.10 23.94
C THR A 99 8.86 7.62 23.70
N SER A 100 10.12 7.21 23.93
CA SER A 100 10.43 5.79 24.01
C SER A 100 9.70 5.16 25.21
N GLY A 101 9.08 3.98 25.01
CA GLY A 101 8.56 3.15 26.12
C GLY A 101 7.07 3.25 26.46
N LEU A 102 6.27 4.05 25.74
CA LEU A 102 4.83 4.23 26.02
C LEU A 102 3.89 3.75 24.88
N GLY A 103 4.41 3.00 23.89
CA GLY A 103 3.60 2.66 22.69
C GLY A 103 3.19 3.91 21.90
N SER A 104 3.96 4.99 22.06
CA SER A 104 3.62 6.33 21.63
C SER A 104 3.60 6.47 20.12
N VAL A 105 2.51 7.04 19.62
CA VAL A 105 2.33 7.42 18.22
C VAL A 105 3.43 8.42 17.84
N LEU A 106 4.23 8.09 16.83
CA LEU A 106 5.16 9.05 16.23
C LEU A 106 4.36 10.25 15.73
N ALA A 107 4.75 11.44 16.18
CA ALA A 107 4.05 12.68 15.88
C ALA A 107 5.01 13.69 15.25
N PRO A 108 4.51 14.60 14.38
CA PRO A 108 5.31 15.71 13.89
C PRO A 108 5.88 16.53 15.05
N ILE A 109 7.16 16.92 14.94
CA ILE A 109 7.79 17.77 15.93
C ILE A 109 7.29 19.21 15.70
N THR A 110 6.37 19.68 16.56
CA THR A 110 5.80 21.04 16.44
C THR A 110 6.88 22.12 16.47
N GLY A 111 6.88 23.03 15.50
CA GLY A 111 7.86 24.12 15.42
C GLY A 111 9.24 23.71 14.89
N PHE A 112 9.42 22.45 14.49
CA PHE A 112 10.65 21.98 13.83
C PHE A 112 10.54 22.12 12.31
N SER A 113 11.59 22.65 11.67
CA SER A 113 11.69 22.74 10.22
C SER A 113 12.83 21.84 9.75
N LEU A 114 12.53 20.69 9.13
CA LEU A 114 13.58 19.81 8.62
C LEU A 114 14.54 20.57 7.70
N THR A 115 14.02 21.32 6.73
CA THR A 115 14.84 22.08 5.78
C THR A 115 15.66 23.17 6.47
N GLY A 116 15.10 23.86 7.46
CA GLY A 116 15.81 24.91 8.21
C GLY A 116 16.87 24.37 9.17
N ASN A 117 16.71 23.12 9.61
CA ASN A 117 17.57 22.45 10.57
C ASN A 117 18.54 21.45 9.94
N THR A 118 18.56 21.34 8.60
CA THR A 118 19.37 20.35 7.90
C THR A 118 20.41 21.01 7.00
N THR A 119 21.67 20.61 7.17
CA THR A 119 22.78 21.04 6.32
C THR A 119 23.24 19.89 5.44
N SER A 120 23.37 20.13 4.13
CA SER A 120 23.96 19.15 3.20
C SER A 120 25.47 19.04 3.43
N THR A 121 25.97 17.82 3.51
CA THR A 121 27.41 17.52 3.64
C THR A 121 28.03 16.98 2.34
N GLY A 122 27.27 17.00 1.24
CA GLY A 122 27.67 16.50 -0.07
C GLY A 122 27.29 15.02 -0.30
N GLY A 123 27.26 14.56 -1.56
CA GLY A 123 27.02 13.14 -1.86
C GLY A 123 25.68 12.55 -1.38
N GLY A 124 24.66 13.39 -1.18
CA GLY A 124 23.35 13.00 -0.65
C GLY A 124 23.35 12.74 0.86
N THR A 125 24.40 13.14 1.59
CA THR A 125 24.46 13.07 3.05
C THR A 125 24.09 14.40 3.69
N TYR A 126 23.47 14.32 4.86
CA TYR A 126 22.87 15.45 5.56
C TYR A 126 23.17 15.35 7.06
N THR A 127 23.32 16.50 7.69
CA THR A 127 23.35 16.64 9.14
C THR A 127 22.11 17.42 9.54
N THR A 128 21.25 16.83 10.38
CA THR A 128 20.07 17.50 10.93
C THR A 128 20.30 17.80 12.40
N ASP A 129 20.14 19.06 12.76
CA ASP A 129 20.24 19.56 14.12
C ASP A 129 18.86 19.63 14.76
N VAL A 130 18.59 18.78 15.76
CA VAL A 130 17.34 18.80 16.52
C VAL A 130 17.57 19.54 17.85
N PRO A 131 17.04 20.77 18.01
CA PRO A 131 17.21 21.56 19.23
C PRO A 131 16.60 20.87 20.46
N VAL A 132 17.35 20.81 21.57
CA VAL A 132 16.86 20.11 22.78
C VAL A 132 15.78 20.87 23.52
N ASN A 133 15.58 22.17 23.27
CA ASN A 133 14.46 22.93 23.82
C ASN A 133 13.11 22.45 23.27
N LEU A 134 13.08 22.00 22.01
CA LEU A 134 11.90 21.33 21.44
C LEU A 134 11.66 19.97 22.11
N LEU A 135 12.74 19.26 22.43
CA LEU A 135 12.71 17.96 23.10
C LEU A 135 12.24 18.06 24.56
N GLY A 136 12.79 19.00 25.32
CA GLY A 136 12.44 19.23 26.73
C GLY A 136 11.05 19.85 26.91
N GLY A 137 10.60 20.69 25.96
CA GLY A 137 9.27 21.29 25.98
C GLY A 137 8.14 20.29 25.70
N LEU A 138 8.43 19.19 24.99
CA LEU A 138 7.41 18.20 24.67
C LEU A 138 7.07 17.32 25.88
N LEU A 139 8.07 16.88 26.65
CA LEU A 139 7.92 15.68 27.50
C LEU A 139 8.70 15.68 28.82
N GLY A 140 9.16 16.85 29.27
CA GLY A 140 9.81 17.02 30.57
C GLY A 140 11.29 16.59 30.56
N LEU A 141 12.09 17.28 31.37
CA LEU A 141 13.53 17.07 31.47
C LEU A 141 13.83 15.64 31.94
N GLY A 142 14.51 14.85 31.10
CA GLY A 142 14.99 13.50 31.46
C GLY A 142 14.35 12.32 30.73
N SER A 143 13.27 12.54 29.96
CA SER A 143 12.68 11.49 29.13
C SER A 143 13.55 11.19 27.89
N GLU A 144 13.71 9.92 27.53
CA GLU A 144 14.29 9.51 26.26
C GLU A 144 13.24 9.66 25.15
N LEU A 145 13.64 10.29 24.05
CA LEU A 145 12.84 10.56 22.87
C LEU A 145 13.39 9.77 21.70
N GLU A 146 12.49 9.17 20.94
CA GLU A 146 12.79 8.61 19.64
C GLU A 146 12.54 9.67 18.58
N ILE A 147 13.53 9.92 17.72
CA ILE A 147 13.44 10.80 16.56
C ILE A 147 13.59 9.93 15.31
N ALA A 148 12.54 9.85 14.51
CA ALA A 148 12.43 8.95 13.37
C ALA A 148 12.38 9.70 12.03
N PHE A 149 13.21 9.25 11.08
CA PHE A 149 13.29 9.77 9.73
C PHE A 149 12.65 8.78 8.75
N PHE A 150 11.73 9.28 7.93
CA PHE A 150 11.01 8.51 6.91
C PHE A 150 11.24 9.10 5.53
N ALA A 151 11.34 8.24 4.52
CA ALA A 151 11.12 8.65 3.13
C ALA A 151 9.65 8.46 2.76
N LYS A 152 9.03 9.47 2.16
CA LYS A 152 7.66 9.47 1.64
C LYS A 152 7.72 9.37 0.12
N HIS A 153 7.10 8.34 -0.43
CA HIS A 153 6.95 8.19 -1.87
C HIS A 153 5.75 8.97 -2.39
N ALA A 154 5.76 9.34 -3.68
CA ALA A 154 4.66 10.07 -4.32
C ALA A 154 3.30 9.37 -4.22
N SER A 155 3.28 8.04 -4.12
CA SER A 155 2.07 7.24 -3.90
C SER A 155 1.50 7.31 -2.46
N GLY A 156 2.18 8.00 -1.54
CA GLY A 156 1.80 8.09 -0.12
C GLY A 156 2.43 7.02 0.79
N TRP A 157 3.13 6.02 0.23
CA TRP A 157 3.84 5.00 1.02
C TRP A 157 5.02 5.62 1.77
N ARG A 158 5.31 5.11 2.97
CA ARG A 158 6.46 5.50 3.80
C ARG A 158 7.45 4.35 3.93
N SER A 159 8.73 4.68 4.03
CA SER A 159 9.77 3.71 4.35
C SER A 159 9.65 3.20 5.80
N GLN A 160 10.43 2.17 6.14
CA GLN A 160 10.79 1.93 7.54
C GLN A 160 11.54 3.15 8.10
N PRO A 161 11.38 3.49 9.39
CA PRO A 161 12.08 4.62 9.98
C PRO A 161 13.56 4.32 10.19
N ALA A 162 14.40 5.31 9.97
CA ALA A 162 15.72 5.38 10.61
C ALA A 162 15.58 6.24 11.85
N ALA A 163 15.73 5.64 13.04
CA ALA A 163 15.45 6.31 14.30
C ALA A 163 16.68 6.46 15.20
N VAL A 164 16.73 7.55 15.96
CA VAL A 164 17.70 7.76 17.04
C VAL A 164 16.97 7.95 18.35
N ALA A 165 17.56 7.49 19.45
CA ALA A 165 17.09 7.79 20.78
C ALA A 165 17.97 8.88 21.40
N SER A 166 17.37 9.90 22.01
CA SER A 166 18.08 10.99 22.66
C SER A 166 17.31 11.53 23.86
N ASN A 167 18.02 11.95 24.90
CA ASN A 167 17.46 12.70 26.02
C ASN A 167 18.02 14.13 26.05
N ALA A 168 17.21 15.09 26.48
CA ALA A 168 17.58 16.50 26.53
C ALA A 168 18.68 16.84 27.56
N GLY A 169 19.11 15.88 28.39
CA GLY A 169 19.91 16.12 29.58
C GLY A 169 19.09 16.73 30.72
N LEU A 170 19.69 16.84 31.90
CA LEU A 170 19.02 17.30 33.12
C LEU A 170 19.10 18.82 33.28
N ILE A 171 20.29 19.33 33.63
CA ILE A 171 20.54 20.74 33.95
C ILE A 171 21.64 21.24 33.02
N ALA A 172 21.42 22.39 32.35
CA ALA A 172 22.37 23.00 31.42
C ALA A 172 22.88 22.05 30.31
N GLY A 173 22.05 21.07 29.90
CA GLY A 173 22.40 20.07 28.90
C GLY A 173 23.38 18.99 29.37
N LEU A 174 23.69 18.92 30.66
CA LEU A 174 24.54 17.86 31.21
C LEU A 174 23.78 16.53 31.29
N GLY A 175 24.47 15.43 30.93
CA GLY A 175 23.88 14.08 30.91
C GLY A 175 22.97 13.82 29.70
N GLY A 176 23.03 14.66 28.67
CA GLY A 176 22.38 14.39 27.39
C GLY A 176 23.11 13.30 26.62
N THR A 177 22.35 12.45 25.93
CA THR A 177 22.85 11.31 25.18
C THR A 177 22.16 11.26 23.82
N CYS A 178 22.82 10.62 22.86
CA CYS A 178 22.21 10.24 21.59
C CYS A 178 22.77 8.90 21.16
N ARG A 179 21.88 7.99 20.73
CA ARG A 179 22.25 6.69 20.18
C ARG A 179 21.39 6.34 18.98
N ASN A 180 21.99 5.72 17.97
CA ASN A 180 21.22 5.21 16.83
C ASN A 180 20.42 3.99 17.28
N LEU A 181 19.14 3.93 16.90
CA LEU A 181 18.32 2.73 17.06
C LEU A 181 18.53 1.85 15.83
N THR A 182 18.92 0.60 16.06
CA THR A 182 18.93 -0.40 15.01
C THR A 182 17.49 -0.82 14.73
N ALA A 183 17.06 -0.66 13.48
CA ALA A 183 15.78 -1.18 12.98
C ALA A 183 15.80 -2.72 12.90
#